data_AF-A0A923AKS5-F1
#
_entry.id   AF-A0A923AKS5-F1
#
_cell.length_a   1.000
_cell.length_b   1.000
_cell.length_c   1.000
_cell.angle_alpha   90.00
_cell.angle_beta   90.00
_cell.angle_gamma   90.00
#
_symmetry.space_group_name_H-M   'P 1'
#
loop_
_entity.id
_entity.type
_entity.pdbx_description
1 polymer ?
#
loop_
_entity_poly.entity_id
_entity_poly.type
_entity_poly.pdbx_seq_one_letter_code
_entity_poly.pdbx_strand_id
1 'polypeptide(L)'
;MAIVLHFLLVYDHKRQQLASKPRQFTDGARAASAYSEYEAEHRNDANLEIVLVGADSLSTIMRTHGHYFKAAEEPFPSLLQPAGDAAPVRA
;
A
#
# COMPACT_ATOMS: atom_id res chain seq x y z
N MET A 1 -10.17 -16.92 -14.43
CA MET A 1 -9.01 -16.39 -13.67
C MET A 1 -9.47 -15.17 -12.90
N ALA A 2 -9.27 -15.13 -11.59
CA ALA A 2 -9.56 -13.93 -10.80
C ALA A 2 -8.35 -12.98 -10.87
N ILE A 3 -8.62 -11.71 -11.19
CA ILE A 3 -7.61 -10.65 -11.24
C ILE A 3 -7.37 -10.15 -9.82
N VAL A 4 -6.25 -10.54 -9.22
CA VAL A 4 -5.85 -10.10 -7.88
C VAL A 4 -5.10 -8.78 -8.00
N LEU A 5 -5.66 -7.73 -7.39
CA LEU A 5 -5.02 -6.45 -7.23
C LEU A 5 -4.13 -6.49 -5.98
N HIS A 6 -3.00 -5.81 -6.05
CA HIS A 6 -2.03 -5.71 -4.96
C HIS A 6 -1.98 -4.27 -4.49
N PHE A 7 -2.08 -4.05 -3.19
CA PHE A 7 -2.09 -2.73 -2.59
C PHE A 7 -0.92 -2.63 -1.63
N LEU A 8 -0.05 -1.65 -1.87
CA LEU A 8 1.06 -1.33 -0.99
C LEU A 8 0.63 -0.23 -0.03
N LEU A 9 0.67 -0.51 1.26
CA LEU A 9 0.37 0.42 2.33
C LEU A 9 1.64 0.67 3.13
N VAL A 10 1.87 1.93 3.50
CA VAL A 10 2.96 2.32 4.41
C VAL A 10 2.30 2.90 5.65
N TYR A 11 2.34 2.16 6.74
CA TYR A 11 1.74 2.53 8.01
C TYR A 11 2.81 3.05 8.97
N ASP A 12 2.56 4.21 9.57
CA ASP A 12 3.42 4.79 10.59
C ASP A 12 2.86 4.43 11.97
N HIS A 13 3.56 3.55 12.69
CA HIS A 13 3.20 3.14 14.05
C HIS A 13 3.29 4.30 15.06
N LYS A 14 4.18 5.27 14.82
CA LYS A 14 4.38 6.42 15.72
C LYS A 14 3.21 7.39 15.62
N ARG A 15 2.68 7.59 14.41
CA ARG A 15 1.53 8.49 14.17
C ARG A 15 0.19 7.75 14.14
N GLN A 16 0.23 6.42 14.18
CA GLN A 16 -0.93 5.53 14.05
C GLN A 16 -1.80 5.86 12.83
N GLN A 17 -1.15 6.16 11.71
CA GLN A 17 -1.81 6.54 10.46
C GLN A 17 -0.97 6.09 9.26
N LEU A 18 -1.56 6.12 8.08
CA LEU A 18 -0.82 5.90 6.83
C LEU A 18 0.20 7.03 6.64
N ALA A 19 1.48 6.65 6.53
CA ALA A 19 2.58 7.57 6.24
C ALA A 19 2.46 8.16 4.83
N SER A 20 1.83 7.41 3.92
CA SER A 20 1.65 7.75 2.52
C SER A 20 0.39 7.13 1.94
N LYS A 21 -0.06 7.69 0.82
CA LYS A 21 -1.24 7.19 0.10
C LYS A 21 -1.00 5.76 -0.38
N PRO A 22 -1.98 4.85 -0.21
CA PRO A 22 -1.87 3.48 -0.67
C PRO A 22 -1.74 3.42 -2.20
N ARG A 23 -0.81 2.57 -2.68
CA ARG A 23 -0.55 2.38 -4.12
C ARG A 23 -1.19 1.07 -4.59
N GLN A 24 -1.94 1.13 -5.67
CA GLN A 24 -2.53 -0.06 -6.29
C GLN A 24 -1.72 -0.52 -7.49
N PHE A 25 -1.48 -1.83 -7.53
CA PHE A 25 -0.83 -2.56 -8.61
C PHE A 25 -1.78 -3.64 -9.11
N THR A 26 -1.91 -3.77 -10.42
CA THR A 26 -2.63 -4.88 -11.06
C THR A 26 -1.74 -6.11 -11.25
N ASP A 27 -0.43 -5.94 -11.07
CA ASP A 27 0.59 -6.94 -11.34
C ASP A 27 1.36 -7.28 -10.05
N GLY A 28 1.32 -8.55 -9.64
CA GLY A 28 1.94 -9.01 -8.39
C GLY A 28 3.46 -8.90 -8.41
N ALA A 29 4.10 -9.06 -9.57
CA ALA A 29 5.55 -8.93 -9.68
C ALA A 29 5.97 -7.47 -9.46
N ARG A 30 5.26 -6.50 -10.07
CA ARG A 30 5.51 -5.07 -9.81
C ARG A 30 5.29 -4.70 -8.34
N ALA A 31 4.24 -5.25 -7.74
CA ALA A 31 3.92 -4.97 -6.34
C ALA A 31 5.00 -5.49 -5.38
N ALA A 32 5.52 -6.70 -5.63
CA ALA A 32 6.61 -7.28 -4.85
C ALA A 32 7.94 -6.53 -5.02
N SER A 33 8.23 -6.05 -6.23
CA SER A 33 9.40 -5.19 -6.47
C SER A 33 9.29 -3.87 -5.69
N ALA A 34 8.15 -3.17 -5.81
CA ALA A 34 7.93 -1.92 -5.08
C ALA A 34 7.98 -2.12 -3.57
N TYR A 35 7.41 -3.21 -3.06
CA TYR A 35 7.51 -3.59 -1.66
C TYR A 35 8.97 -3.76 -1.22
N SER A 36 9.75 -4.53 -1.97
CA SER A 36 11.17 -4.78 -1.68
C SER A 36 12.01 -3.50 -1.68
N GLU A 37 11.73 -2.58 -2.61
CA GLU A 37 12.40 -1.28 -2.67
C GLU A 37 12.06 -0.43 -1.44
N TYR A 38 10.78 -0.33 -1.08
CA TYR A 38 10.35 0.40 0.11
C TYR A 38 10.92 -0.21 1.39
N GLU A 39 10.94 -1.55 1.51
CA GLU A 39 11.48 -2.26 2.66
C GLU A 39 12.98 -2.03 2.80
N ALA A 40 13.73 -2.02 1.70
CA ALA A 40 15.15 -1.70 1.71
C ALA A 40 15.42 -0.25 2.12
N GLU A 41 14.61 0.69 1.63
CA GLU A 41 14.74 2.12 1.92
C GLU A 41 14.38 2.47 3.37
N HIS A 42 13.31 1.86 3.89
CA HIS A 42 12.82 2.10 5.25
C HIS A 42 13.28 1.03 6.25
N ARG A 43 14.27 0.20 5.90
CA ARG A 43 14.78 -0.88 6.75
C ARG A 43 15.28 -0.41 8.12
N ASN A 44 15.72 0.85 8.21
CA ASN A 44 16.19 1.47 9.44
C ASN A 44 15.07 2.14 10.26
N ASP A 45 13.87 2.26 9.70
CA ASP A 45 12.72 2.89 10.34
C ASP A 45 11.79 1.81 10.91
N ALA A 46 12.09 1.37 12.13
CA ALA A 46 11.25 0.40 12.86
C ALA A 46 9.83 0.93 13.17
N ASN A 47 9.59 2.22 12.95
CA ASN A 47 8.28 2.84 13.13
C ASN A 47 7.40 2.73 11.88
N LEU A 48 7.98 2.40 10.73
CA LEU A 48 7.26 2.28 9.47
C LEU A 48 7.03 0.80 9.16
N GLU A 49 5.77 0.44 8.99
CA GLU A 49 5.34 -0.89 8.60
C GLU A 49 4.85 -0.83 7.15
N ILE A 50 5.55 -1.54 6.29
CA ILE A 50 5.16 -1.67 4.88
C ILE A 50 4.36 -2.96 4.77
N VAL A 51 3.15 -2.86 4.24
CA VAL A 51 2.20 -3.98 4.14
C VAL A 51 1.77 -4.10 2.69
N LEU A 52 2.00 -5.27 2.11
CA LEU A 52 1.49 -5.62 0.78
C LEU A 52 0.24 -6.51 0.93
N VAL A 53 -0.90 -6.01 0.45
CA VAL A 53 -2.18 -6.72 0.55
C VAL A 53 -2.68 -7.09 -0.85
N GLY A 54 -2.84 -8.38 -1.11
CA GLY A 54 -3.46 -8.89 -2.34
C GLY A 54 -4.96 -9.12 -2.13
N ALA A 55 -5.80 -8.58 -3.02
CA ALA A 55 -7.22 -8.91 -3.05
C ALA A 55 -7.85 -8.74 -4.44
N ASP A 56 -8.90 -9.50 -4.68
CA ASP A 56 -9.66 -9.48 -5.94
C ASP A 56 -10.45 -8.19 -6.16
N SER A 57 -10.75 -7.42 -5.11
CA SER A 57 -11.52 -6.18 -5.19
C SER A 57 -11.35 -5.29 -3.96
N LEU A 58 -11.58 -3.99 -4.15
CA LEU A 58 -11.58 -2.99 -3.09
C LEU A 58 -12.45 -3.40 -1.88
N SER A 59 -13.68 -3.84 -2.15
CA SER A 59 -14.61 -4.26 -1.10
C SER A 59 -14.08 -5.42 -0.24
N THR A 60 -13.24 -6.30 -0.81
CA THR A 60 -12.62 -7.41 -0.09
C THR A 60 -11.55 -6.92 0.88
N ILE A 61 -10.71 -5.95 0.47
CA ILE A 61 -9.68 -5.35 1.33
C ILE A 61 -10.29 -4.54 2.46
N MET A 62 -11.32 -3.73 2.18
CA MET A 62 -12.01 -2.98 3.22
C MET A 62 -12.61 -3.91 4.28
N ARG A 63 -13.00 -5.14 3.89
CA ARG A 63 -13.60 -6.12 4.81
C ARG A 63 -12.57 -6.91 5.61
N THR A 64 -11.44 -7.29 5.02
CA THR A 64 -10.40 -8.09 5.69
C THR A 64 -9.37 -7.24 6.42
N HIS A 65 -9.04 -6.05 5.90
CA HIS A 65 -7.99 -5.15 6.38
C HIS A 65 -8.51 -3.76 6.74
N GLY A 66 -9.82 -3.64 7.02
CA GLY A 66 -10.52 -2.40 7.42
C GLY A 66 -9.85 -1.59 8.53
N HIS A 67 -9.06 -2.25 9.39
CA HIS A 67 -8.34 -1.61 10.49
C HIS A 67 -7.36 -0.53 10.01
N TYR A 68 -6.64 -0.76 8.92
CA TYR A 68 -5.71 0.22 8.33
C TYR A 68 -6.43 1.43 7.73
N PHE A 69 -7.69 1.26 7.34
CA PHE A 69 -8.50 2.29 6.69
C PHE A 69 -9.39 3.07 7.65
N LYS A 70 -9.61 2.54 8.86
CA LYS A 70 -10.42 3.21 9.89
C LYS A 70 -9.85 4.55 10.34
N ALA A 71 -8.53 4.71 10.25
CA ALA A 71 -7.84 5.95 10.58
C ALA A 71 -7.91 7.00 9.47
N ALA A 72 -8.30 6.61 8.25
CA ALA A 72 -8.40 7.54 7.15
C ALA A 72 -9.78 8.19 7.14
N GLU A 73 -9.83 9.52 7.32
CA GLU A 73 -11.08 10.29 7.29
C GLU A 73 -11.73 10.32 5.89
N GLU A 74 -10.95 10.01 4.85
CA GLU A 74 -11.39 10.04 3.45
C GLU A 74 -11.78 8.65 2.91
N PRO A 75 -12.75 8.57 1.97
CA PRO A 75 -13.08 7.33 1.29
C PRO A 75 -11.86 6.79 0.51
N PHE A 76 -11.55 5.51 0.68
CA PHE A 76 -10.40 4.82 0.07
C PHE A 76 -10.17 5.08 -1.44
N PRO A 77 -11.19 5.11 -2.33
CA PRO A 77 -10.94 5.41 -3.75
C PRO A 77 -10.28 6.78 -3.98
N SER A 78 -10.45 7.75 -3.09
CA SER A 78 -9.76 9.06 -3.16
C SER A 78 -8.33 9.02 -2.60
N LEU A 79 -8.04 8.06 -1.72
CA LEU A 79 -6.73 7.85 -1.13
C LEU A 79 -5.82 6.99 -2.01
N LEU A 80 -6.43 6.21 -2.90
CA LEU A 80 -5.73 5.41 -3.88
C LEU A 80 -4.96 6.29 -4.85
N GLN A 81 -3.64 6.12 -4.87
CA GLN A 81 -2.88 6.55 -6.02
C GLN A 81 -2.87 5.40 -7.03
N PRO A 82 -3.41 5.61 -8.26
CA PRO A 82 -3.12 4.68 -9.33
C PRO A 82 -1.60 4.69 -9.47
N ALA A 83 -0.97 3.51 -9.41
CA ALA A 83 0.43 3.39 -9.79
C ALA A 83 0.52 3.59 -11.31
N GLY A 84 0.33 4.84 -11.75
CA GLY A 84 0.72 5.31 -13.05
C GLY A 84 2.23 5.14 -13.12
N ASP A 85 2.70 4.68 -14.27
CA ASP A 85 4.09 4.48 -14.64
C ASP A 85 4.92 5.77 -14.44
N ALA A 86 5.31 6.07 -13.20
CA ALA A 86 6.16 7.18 -12.76
C ALA A 86 6.31 7.08 -11.23
N ALA A 87 7.48 7.04 -10.62
CA ALA A 87 8.83 7.34 -11.09
C ALA A 87 9.84 6.62 -10.16
N PRO A 88 11.07 6.40 -10.63
CA PRO A 88 12.15 5.87 -9.80
C PRO A 88 12.38 6.77 -8.59
N VAL A 89 12.28 6.21 -7.39
CA VAL A 89 12.96 6.78 -6.24
C VAL A 89 14.45 6.55 -6.48
N ARG A 90 15.14 7.54 -7.07
CA ARG A 90 16.61 7.55 -7.11
C ARG A 90 17.18 8.93 -6.88
N ALA A 91 18.03 8.96 -5.85
CA ALA A 91 19.17 9.82 -5.56
C ALA A 91 18.90 11.21 -4.97
#